data_AF-A0A0F2T7K4-F1
#
_entry.id   AF-A0A0F2T7K4-F1
#
_cell.length_a   1.000
_cell.length_b   1.000
_cell.length_c   1.000
_cell.angle_alpha   90.00
_cell.angle_beta   90.00
_cell.angle_gamma   90.00
#
_symmetry.space_group_name_H-M   'P 1'
#
loop_
_entity.id
_entity.type
_entity.pdbx_description
1 polymer ?
#
loop_
_entity_poly.entity_id
_entity_poly.type
_entity_poly.pdbx_seq_one_letter_code
_entity_poly.pdbx_strand_id
1 'polypeptide(L)'
;WGADGQLRYAGRADHQVQLRGFRIELGEVEAALAGQSGVGQAAVLIREDQPGVRQLVGYAVAADGAELDPAGLRAGVGEALPDYMVPVAVVVLDAFPVTPNGKLDRKALPAPDLSAGTTGTAARDGREEVLCGLFAELLGLAAVGVHDSFFDLGGDSIVSIQLVSRARKAGLVITPRQ
;
A
#
# COMPACT_ATOMS: atom_id res chain seq x y z
N TRP A 1 26.26 1.21 8.26
CA TRP A 1 27.00 2.01 9.26
C TRP A 1 28.45 1.55 9.33
N GLY A 2 29.40 2.47 9.51
CA GLY A 2 30.79 2.14 9.84
C GLY A 2 30.96 1.91 11.35
N ALA A 3 32.12 1.42 11.76
CA ALA A 3 32.47 1.25 13.17
C ALA A 3 32.52 2.57 13.98
N ASP A 4 32.30 3.70 13.32
CA ASP A 4 32.25 5.07 13.83
C ASP A 4 30.82 5.55 14.15
N GLY A 5 29.80 4.71 13.97
CA GLY A 5 28.43 5.13 14.25
C GLY A 5 27.95 6.23 13.31
N GLN A 6 28.44 6.25 12.05
CA GLN A 6 27.82 7.00 10.95
C GLN A 6 27.22 6.10 9.87
N LEU A 7 26.08 6.56 9.30
CA LEU A 7 25.31 5.87 8.27
C LEU A 7 26.17 5.79 7.00
N ARG A 8 26.92 4.70 6.86
CA ARG A 8 27.43 4.29 5.56
C ARG A 8 26.26 3.87 4.68
N TYR A 9 25.83 4.78 3.81
CA TYR A 9 24.98 4.50 2.66
C TYR A 9 25.65 3.41 1.81
N ALA A 10 25.07 2.21 1.84
CA ALA A 10 25.57 1.06 1.10
C ALA A 10 24.50 0.59 0.12
N GLY A 11 24.44 1.24 -1.05
CA GLY A 11 23.83 0.65 -2.24
C GLY A 11 23.24 1.66 -3.22
N ARG A 12 23.93 1.92 -4.33
CA ARG A 12 23.24 2.14 -5.61
C ARG A 12 22.67 0.80 -6.04
N ALA A 13 21.36 0.64 -5.88
CA ALA A 13 20.58 -0.38 -6.54
C ALA A 13 19.22 0.27 -6.82
N ASP A 14 19.20 1.06 -7.87
CA ASP A 14 18.04 1.81 -8.34
C ASP A 14 16.93 0.78 -8.63
N HIS A 15 16.09 0.47 -7.64
CA HIS A 15 14.93 -0.41 -7.79
C HIS A 15 13.80 0.40 -8.40
N GLN A 16 14.05 0.84 -9.62
CA GLN A 16 13.04 1.47 -10.42
C GLN A 16 11.98 0.45 -10.83
N VAL A 17 10.72 0.81 -10.64
CA VAL A 17 9.59 -0.03 -11.02
C VAL A 17 8.61 0.78 -11.87
N GLN A 18 7.89 0.09 -12.75
CA GLN A 18 6.76 0.67 -13.46
C GLN A 18 5.47 0.22 -12.79
N LEU A 19 4.73 1.12 -12.16
CA LEU A 19 3.45 0.82 -11.53
C LEU A 19 2.38 1.74 -12.11
N ARG A 20 1.29 1.16 -12.64
CA ARG A 20 0.13 1.93 -13.15
C ARG A 20 0.52 2.97 -14.21
N GLY A 21 1.54 2.69 -15.02
CA GLY A 21 2.07 3.61 -16.04
C GLY A 21 3.06 4.65 -15.54
N PHE A 22 3.30 4.72 -14.23
CA PHE A 22 4.29 5.60 -13.62
C PHE A 22 5.62 4.88 -13.40
N ARG A 23 6.69 5.63 -13.64
CA ARG A 23 8.07 5.24 -13.30
C ARG A 23 8.32 5.69 -11.87
N ILE A 24 8.42 4.74 -10.95
CA ILE A 24 8.58 4.99 -9.51
C ILE A 24 9.99 4.59 -9.09
N GLU A 25 10.69 5.49 -8.43
CA GLU A 25 11.95 5.20 -7.74
C GLU A 25 11.64 4.77 -6.30
N LEU A 26 11.76 3.47 -6.01
CA LEU A 26 11.41 2.96 -4.67
C LEU A 26 12.26 3.60 -3.56
N GLY A 27 13.52 3.95 -3.86
CA GLY A 27 14.41 4.63 -2.91
C GLY A 27 13.92 6.02 -2.51
N GLU A 28 13.18 6.73 -3.36
CA GLU A 28 12.58 8.02 -3.03
C GLU A 28 11.44 7.87 -2.02
N VAL A 29 10.60 6.85 -2.21
CA VAL A 29 9.52 6.50 -1.27
C VAL A 29 10.10 5.99 0.05
N GLU A 30 11.14 5.16 0.01
CA GLU A 30 11.87 4.71 1.20
C GLU A 30 12.46 5.89 1.98
N ALA A 31 13.05 6.86 1.29
CA ALA A 31 13.60 8.06 1.92
C ALA A 31 12.52 8.95 2.54
N ALA A 32 11.39 9.14 1.85
CA ALA A 32 10.26 9.91 2.39
C ALA A 32 9.66 9.25 3.64
N LEU A 33 9.57 7.91 3.65
CA LEU A 33 9.09 7.15 4.81
C LEU A 33 10.10 7.17 5.96
N ALA A 34 11.40 7.00 5.67
CA ALA A 34 12.47 7.09 6.67
C ALA A 34 12.62 8.50 7.26
N GLY A 35 12.18 9.54 6.54
CA GLY A 35 12.18 10.92 7.03
C GLY A 35 11.05 11.25 8.01
N GLN A 36 10.08 10.35 8.19
CA GLN A 36 8.98 10.57 9.14
C GLN A 36 9.46 10.41 10.58
N SER A 37 8.85 11.16 11.50
CA SER A 37 9.21 11.14 12.92
C SER A 37 9.06 9.73 13.52
N GLY A 38 10.06 9.30 14.29
CA GLY A 38 10.05 8.02 14.99
C GLY A 38 10.42 6.80 14.12
N VAL A 39 10.60 6.96 12.80
CA VAL A 39 10.99 5.83 11.93
C VAL A 39 12.49 5.57 12.06
N GLY A 40 12.85 4.37 12.51
CA GLY A 40 14.25 3.92 12.63
C GLY A 40 14.75 3.22 11.36
N GLN A 41 13.89 2.45 10.71
CA GLN A 41 14.19 1.78 9.43
C GLN A 41 12.96 1.81 8.53
N ALA A 42 13.18 1.92 7.22
CA ALA A 42 12.13 1.86 6.21
C ALA A 42 12.52 0.96 5.04
N ALA A 43 11.53 0.32 4.43
CA ALA A 43 11.67 -0.42 3.18
C ALA A 43 10.38 -0.27 2.37
N VAL A 44 10.49 -0.23 1.05
CA VAL A 44 9.33 -0.15 0.15
C VAL A 44 9.49 -1.17 -0.96
N LEU A 45 8.40 -1.87 -1.29
CA LEU A 45 8.38 -2.78 -2.43
C LEU A 45 7.03 -2.78 -3.14
N ILE A 46 7.07 -3.29 -4.37
CA ILE A 46 5.87 -3.72 -5.08
C ILE A 46 5.51 -5.13 -4.64
N ARG A 47 4.29 -5.29 -4.13
CA ARG A 47 3.68 -6.58 -3.86
C ARG A 47 2.64 -6.94 -4.93
N GLU A 48 2.42 -8.23 -5.08
CA GLU A 48 1.36 -8.82 -5.88
C GLU A 48 0.79 -10.01 -5.10
N ASP A 49 0.08 -9.72 -4.01
CA ASP A 49 -0.52 -10.75 -3.16
C ASP A 49 -1.74 -11.42 -3.83
N GLN A 50 -2.32 -10.74 -4.85
CA GLN A 50 -3.33 -11.30 -5.75
C GLN A 50 -2.85 -11.19 -7.21
N PRO A 51 -3.07 -12.22 -8.04
CA PRO A 51 -2.62 -12.22 -9.43
C PRO A 51 -3.10 -10.99 -10.21
N GLY A 52 -2.16 -10.24 -10.78
CA GLY A 52 -2.42 -9.04 -11.56
C GLY A 52 -2.68 -7.76 -10.74
N VAL A 53 -2.74 -7.84 -9.41
CA VAL A 53 -2.97 -6.67 -8.53
C VAL A 53 -1.64 -6.27 -7.91
N ARG A 54 -1.00 -5.28 -8.50
CA ARG A 54 0.29 -4.77 -8.03
C ARG A 54 0.11 -3.54 -7.14
N GLN A 55 0.74 -3.56 -5.98
CA GLN A 55 0.58 -2.52 -4.96
C GLN A 55 1.94 -2.07 -4.41
N LEU A 56 2.08 -0.77 -4.21
CA LEU A 56 3.23 -0.19 -3.51
C LEU A 56 2.97 -0.27 -2.00
N VAL A 57 3.83 -0.96 -1.26
CA VAL A 57 3.68 -1.16 0.19
C VAL A 57 4.95 -0.66 0.89
N GLY A 58 4.75 0.18 1.90
CA GLY A 58 5.81 0.64 2.79
C GLY A 58 5.88 -0.22 4.04
N TYR A 59 7.09 -0.36 4.59
CA TYR A 59 7.34 -1.04 5.84
C TYR A 59 8.21 -0.15 6.71
N ALA A 60 7.89 -0.08 7.99
CA ALA A 60 8.63 0.73 8.95
C ALA A 60 8.93 -0.06 10.22
N VAL A 61 10.10 0.19 10.80
CA VAL A 61 10.46 -0.23 12.16
C VAL A 61 10.68 1.05 12.97
N ALA A 62 10.12 1.10 14.17
CA ALA A 62 10.27 2.23 15.06
C ALA A 62 11.73 2.41 15.49
N ALA A 63 12.15 3.67 15.66
CA ALA A 63 13.34 3.98 16.45
C ALA A 63 13.08 3.64 17.93
N ASP A 64 14.14 3.39 18.70
CA ASP A 64 14.02 2.99 20.10
C ASP A 64 13.16 3.97 20.90
N GLY A 65 12.09 3.45 21.51
CA GLY A 65 11.15 4.22 22.34
C GLY A 65 10.12 5.07 21.57
N ALA A 66 10.06 4.95 20.24
CA ALA A 66 9.03 5.58 19.43
C ALA A 66 7.83 4.65 19.22
N GLU A 67 6.64 5.24 19.10
CA GLU A 67 5.44 4.58 18.57
C GLU A 67 5.15 5.14 17.17
N LEU A 68 4.76 4.25 16.26
CA LEU A 68 4.45 4.60 14.89
C LEU A 68 2.96 4.46 14.63
N ASP A 69 2.35 5.51 14.07
CA ASP A 69 1.00 5.45 13.50
C ASP A 69 1.11 5.18 11.98
N PRO A 70 0.73 3.99 11.49
CA PRO A 70 0.77 3.67 10.08
C PRO A 70 0.02 4.65 9.17
N ALA A 71 -1.14 5.16 9.63
CA ALA A 71 -1.95 6.08 8.83
C ALA A 71 -1.28 7.46 8.73
N GLY A 72 -0.77 7.97 9.86
CA GLY A 72 0.03 9.19 9.91
C GLY A 72 1.30 9.11 9.05
N LEU A 73 2.00 7.98 9.07
CA LEU A 73 3.18 7.76 8.21
C LEU A 73 2.82 7.83 6.71
N ARG A 74 1.74 7.16 6.31
CA ARG A 74 1.27 7.21 4.92
C ARG A 74 0.88 8.63 4.52
N ALA A 75 0.17 9.36 5.37
CA ALA A 75 -0.20 10.74 5.13
C ALA A 75 1.03 11.65 4.97
N GLY A 76 2.03 11.51 5.85
CA GLY A 76 3.28 12.27 5.77
C GLY A 76 4.10 11.98 4.52
N VAL A 77 4.06 10.75 3.99
CA VAL A 77 4.63 10.44 2.66
C VAL A 77 3.87 11.18 1.55
N GLY A 78 2.54 11.24 1.63
CA GLY A 78 1.70 11.97 0.66
C GLY A 78 1.83 13.49 0.69
N GLU A 79 2.32 14.06 1.80
CA GLU A 79 2.70 15.48 1.84
C GLU A 79 4.01 15.75 1.08
N ALA A 80 4.89 14.75 1.00
CA ALA A 80 6.23 14.89 0.41
C ALA A 80 6.29 14.45 -1.06
N LEU A 81 5.47 13.48 -1.47
CA LEU A 81 5.53 12.83 -2.77
C LEU A 81 4.20 12.90 -3.53
N PRO A 82 4.21 12.83 -4.87
CA PRO A 82 2.99 12.71 -5.66
C PRO A 82 2.16 11.47 -5.29
N ASP A 83 0.83 11.56 -5.42
CA ASP A 83 -0.13 10.50 -5.05
C ASP A 83 0.23 9.11 -5.60
N TYR A 84 0.76 9.01 -6.81
CA TYR A 84 1.12 7.73 -7.43
C TYR A 84 2.34 7.04 -6.80
N MET A 85 3.11 7.74 -5.97
CA MET A 85 4.25 7.23 -5.21
C MET A 85 3.90 6.96 -3.74
N VAL A 86 2.69 7.31 -3.30
CA VAL A 86 2.24 7.04 -1.93
C VAL A 86 1.88 5.56 -1.80
N PRO A 87 2.47 4.83 -0.83
CA PRO A 87 2.08 3.44 -0.59
C PRO A 87 0.59 3.31 -0.28
N VAL A 88 -0.02 2.19 -0.70
CA VAL A 88 -1.40 1.88 -0.30
C VAL A 88 -1.49 1.67 1.20
N ALA A 89 -0.45 1.10 1.81
CA ALA A 89 -0.35 0.86 3.22
C ALA A 89 1.11 0.97 3.70
N VAL A 90 1.26 1.30 4.99
CA VAL A 90 2.50 1.19 5.73
C VAL A 90 2.32 0.10 6.78
N VAL A 91 3.19 -0.91 6.80
CA VAL A 91 3.17 -1.98 7.79
C VAL A 91 4.28 -1.72 8.81
N VAL A 92 3.90 -1.57 10.07
CA VAL A 92 4.85 -1.41 11.17
C VAL A 92 5.25 -2.79 11.69
N LEU A 93 6.55 -3.01 11.85
CA LEU A 93 7.14 -4.26 12.32
C LEU A 93 8.05 -4.00 13.52
N ASP A 94 8.16 -4.98 14.41
CA ASP A 94 9.11 -4.94 15.53
C ASP A 94 10.56 -4.94 15.03
N ALA A 95 10.83 -5.70 13.96
CA ALA A 95 12.12 -5.73 13.29
C ALA A 95 11.96 -6.23 11.85
N PHE A 96 12.89 -5.87 10.97
CA PHE A 96 12.90 -6.42 9.63
C PHE A 96 13.40 -7.87 9.59
N PRO A 97 12.72 -8.75 8.82
CA PRO A 97 13.24 -10.08 8.58
C PRO A 97 14.53 -9.99 7.77
N VAL A 98 15.55 -10.74 8.18
CA VAL A 98 16.85 -10.76 7.51
C VAL A 98 17.21 -12.18 7.08
N THR A 99 17.87 -12.28 5.94
CA THR A 99 18.53 -13.50 5.46
C THR A 99 19.69 -13.88 6.40
N PRO A 100 20.23 -15.12 6.33
CA PRO A 100 21.42 -15.51 7.11
C PRO A 100 22.64 -14.61 6.91
N ASN A 101 22.69 -13.86 5.80
CA ASN A 101 23.76 -12.91 5.49
C ASN A 101 23.47 -11.48 6.01
N GLY A 102 22.44 -11.29 6.82
CA GLY A 102 22.07 -10.00 7.41
C GLY A 102 21.44 -8.99 6.45
N LYS A 103 21.08 -9.41 5.23
CA LYS A 103 20.33 -8.56 4.27
C LYS A 103 18.83 -8.69 4.51
N LEU A 104 18.07 -7.62 4.29
CA LEU A 104 16.60 -7.63 4.30
C LEU A 104 16.05 -8.77 3.43
N ASP A 105 15.26 -9.65 4.04
CA ASP A 105 14.52 -10.69 3.35
C ASP A 105 13.16 -10.15 2.90
N ARG A 106 13.14 -9.56 1.70
CA ARG A 106 11.93 -8.98 1.12
C ARG A 106 10.80 -10.00 0.90
N LYS A 107 11.12 -11.29 0.78
CA LYS A 107 10.11 -12.35 0.60
C LYS A 107 9.40 -12.69 1.91
N ALA A 108 10.07 -12.48 3.04
CA ALA A 108 9.53 -12.71 4.36
C ALA A 108 8.72 -11.53 4.91
N LEU A 109 8.67 -10.39 4.21
CA LEU A 109 7.84 -9.26 4.62
C LEU A 109 6.35 -9.62 4.49
N PRO A 110 5.52 -9.37 5.53
CA PRO A 110 4.12 -9.75 5.54
C PRO A 110 3.29 -8.90 4.57
N ALA A 111 2.15 -9.42 4.11
CA ALA A 111 1.18 -8.64 3.36
C ALA A 111 0.53 -7.57 4.26
N PRO A 112 0.16 -6.40 3.73
CA PRO A 112 -0.57 -5.40 4.50
C PRO A 112 -1.99 -5.88 4.82
N ASP A 113 -2.47 -5.60 6.02
CA ASP A 113 -3.89 -5.75 6.34
C ASP A 113 -4.65 -4.50 5.89
N LEU A 114 -5.30 -4.59 4.74
CA LEU A 114 -6.12 -3.52 4.18
C LEU A 114 -7.54 -3.49 4.76
N SER A 115 -7.93 -4.47 5.57
CA SER A 115 -9.28 -4.54 6.15
C SER A 115 -9.53 -3.44 7.19
N ALA A 116 -8.48 -2.97 7.86
CA ALA A 116 -8.54 -1.85 8.81
C ALA A 116 -8.97 -0.53 8.17
N GLY A 117 -8.83 -0.39 6.83
CA GLY A 117 -9.31 0.77 6.09
C GLY A 117 -10.81 0.76 5.78
N THR A 118 -11.52 -0.33 6.12
CA THR A 118 -12.95 -0.45 5.84
C THR A 118 -13.78 0.22 6.93
N THR A 119 -14.79 0.99 6.53
CA THR A 119 -15.70 1.66 7.48
C THR A 119 -16.74 0.70 8.07
N GLY A 120 -16.93 -0.46 7.44
CA GLY A 120 -17.99 -1.42 7.79
C GLY A 120 -19.41 -0.88 7.57
N THR A 121 -19.57 0.26 6.89
CA THR A 121 -20.88 0.87 6.65
C THR A 121 -21.70 -0.02 5.73
N ALA A 122 -22.82 -0.55 6.24
CA ALA A 122 -23.67 -1.47 5.51
C ALA A 122 -24.30 -0.84 4.26
N ALA A 123 -24.48 -1.67 3.23
CA ALA A 123 -25.27 -1.33 2.06
C ALA A 123 -26.73 -1.04 2.43
N ARG A 124 -27.34 -0.07 1.75
CA ARG A 124 -28.70 0.40 2.01
C ARG A 124 -29.70 -0.13 0.99
N ASP A 125 -29.22 -0.53 -0.18
CA ASP A 125 -30.02 -1.11 -1.24
C ASP A 125 -29.26 -2.20 -2.03
N GLY A 126 -29.97 -2.91 -2.89
CA GLY A 126 -29.38 -4.00 -3.68
C GLY A 126 -28.31 -3.54 -4.68
N ARG A 127 -28.23 -2.25 -5.04
CA ARG A 127 -27.15 -1.75 -5.91
C ARG A 127 -25.86 -1.60 -5.11
N GLU A 128 -25.96 -1.04 -3.91
CA GLU A 128 -24.84 -0.94 -2.98
C GLU A 128 -24.33 -2.32 -2.56
N GLU A 129 -25.23 -3.28 -2.30
CA GLU A 129 -24.84 -4.66 -1.97
C GLU A 129 -23.99 -5.29 -3.08
N VAL A 130 -24.44 -5.17 -4.34
CA VAL A 130 -23.70 -5.68 -5.50
C VAL A 130 -22.35 -4.96 -5.64
N LEU A 131 -22.30 -3.64 -5.47
CA LEU A 131 -21.06 -2.88 -5.64
C LEU A 131 -20.04 -3.19 -4.54
N CYS A 132 -20.46 -3.21 -3.27
CA CYS A 132 -19.62 -3.61 -2.13
C CYS A 132 -19.10 -5.03 -2.30
N GLY A 133 -19.94 -5.96 -2.76
CA GLY A 133 -19.53 -7.34 -3.04
C GLY A 133 -18.46 -7.42 -4.14
N LEU A 134 -18.61 -6.66 -5.22
CA LEU A 134 -17.62 -6.60 -6.30
C LEU A 134 -16.29 -5.96 -5.86
N PHE A 135 -16.33 -4.93 -5.00
CA PHE A 135 -15.11 -4.36 -4.40
C PHE A 135 -14.39 -5.41 -3.56
N ALA A 136 -15.11 -6.06 -2.65
CA ALA A 136 -14.56 -7.08 -1.77
C ALA A 136 -13.92 -8.22 -2.57
N GLU A 137 -14.59 -8.71 -3.62
CA GLU A 137 -14.07 -9.78 -4.48
C GLU A 137 -12.80 -9.36 -5.23
N LEU A 138 -12.79 -8.16 -5.82
CA LEU A 138 -11.66 -7.68 -6.63
C LEU A 138 -10.44 -7.27 -5.80
N LEU A 139 -10.67 -6.88 -4.55
CA LEU A 139 -9.63 -6.46 -3.61
C LEU A 139 -9.24 -7.57 -2.64
N GLY A 140 -9.90 -8.74 -2.69
CA GLY A 140 -9.65 -9.86 -1.79
C GLY A 140 -9.93 -9.55 -0.33
N LEU A 141 -10.92 -8.68 -0.07
CA LEU A 141 -11.35 -8.28 1.27
C LEU A 141 -12.57 -9.09 1.71
N ALA A 142 -12.72 -9.30 3.01
CA ALA A 142 -13.88 -10.00 3.56
C ALA A 142 -15.19 -9.21 3.37
N ALA A 143 -15.12 -7.89 3.54
CA ALA A 143 -16.22 -6.96 3.35
C ALA A 143 -15.69 -5.57 3.01
N VAL A 144 -16.55 -4.74 2.40
CA VAL A 144 -16.27 -3.34 2.07
C VAL A 144 -17.54 -2.53 2.35
N GLY A 145 -17.39 -1.39 3.02
CA GLY A 145 -18.47 -0.46 3.30
C GLY A 145 -18.76 0.49 2.14
N VAL A 146 -19.96 1.06 2.11
CA VAL A 146 -20.43 1.95 1.02
C VAL A 146 -19.65 3.27 0.89
N HIS A 147 -18.90 3.65 1.92
CA HIS A 147 -18.09 4.86 1.94
C HIS A 147 -16.60 4.58 1.75
N ASP A 148 -16.23 3.32 1.57
CA ASP A 148 -14.84 2.94 1.42
C ASP A 148 -14.32 3.31 0.03
N SER A 149 -13.19 3.99 0.01
CA SER A 149 -12.52 4.36 -1.23
C SER A 149 -11.84 3.15 -1.84
N PHE A 150 -12.22 2.83 -3.08
CA PHE A 150 -11.63 1.72 -3.85
C PHE A 150 -10.10 1.79 -3.89
N PHE A 151 -9.57 3.00 -4.08
CA PHE A 151 -8.14 3.23 -4.25
C PHE A 151 -7.39 3.17 -2.92
N ASP A 152 -8.01 3.61 -1.82
CA ASP A 152 -7.41 3.49 -0.49
C ASP A 152 -7.37 2.03 -0.01
N LEU A 153 -8.32 1.21 -0.47
CA LEU A 153 -8.32 -0.24 -0.29
C LEU A 153 -7.42 -0.98 -1.29
N GLY A 154 -6.60 -0.26 -2.07
CA GLY A 154 -5.59 -0.85 -2.94
C GLY A 154 -6.03 -1.17 -4.36
N GLY A 155 -7.22 -0.73 -4.74
CA GLY A 155 -7.66 -0.72 -6.12
C GLY A 155 -6.80 0.17 -7.02
N ASP A 156 -6.80 -0.13 -8.32
CA ASP A 156 -6.14 0.67 -9.34
C ASP A 156 -6.97 0.77 -10.62
N SER A 157 -6.49 1.50 -11.62
CA SER A 157 -7.19 1.69 -12.89
C SER A 157 -7.48 0.38 -13.63
N ILE A 158 -6.60 -0.62 -13.55
CA ILE A 158 -6.81 -1.93 -14.19
C ILE A 158 -7.94 -2.67 -13.48
N VAL A 159 -7.88 -2.72 -12.14
CA VAL A 159 -8.94 -3.36 -11.35
C VAL A 159 -10.26 -2.58 -11.46
N SER A 160 -10.20 -1.25 -11.63
CA SER A 160 -11.39 -0.39 -11.86
C SER A 160 -12.09 -0.72 -13.19
N ILE A 161 -11.33 -1.02 -14.24
CA ILE A 161 -11.89 -1.46 -15.52
C ILE A 161 -12.60 -2.82 -15.36
N GLN A 162 -12.00 -3.74 -14.59
CA GLN A 162 -12.65 -5.02 -14.26
C GLN A 162 -13.93 -4.82 -13.45
N LEU A 163 -13.90 -3.93 -12.46
CA LEU A 163 -15.06 -3.54 -11.66
C LEU A 163 -16.21 -3.03 -12.55
N VAL A 164 -15.95 -2.08 -13.45
CA VAL A 164 -16.98 -1.55 -14.36
C VAL A 164 -17.55 -2.66 -15.25
N SER A 165 -16.70 -3.55 -15.75
CA SER A 165 -17.12 -4.70 -16.57
C SER A 165 -18.04 -5.66 -15.79
N ARG A 166 -17.67 -6.01 -14.56
CA ARG A 166 -18.46 -6.91 -13.69
C ARG A 166 -19.76 -6.25 -13.23
N ALA A 167 -19.71 -4.98 -12.85
CA ALA A 167 -20.88 -4.21 -12.46
C ALA A 167 -21.92 -4.15 -13.59
N ARG A 168 -21.47 -3.90 -14.84
CA ARG A 168 -22.36 -3.95 -16.01
C ARG A 168 -22.99 -5.32 -16.22
N LYS A 169 -22.22 -6.42 -16.06
CA LYS A 169 -22.76 -7.79 -16.12
C LYS A 169 -23.78 -8.07 -15.02
N ALA A 170 -23.61 -7.45 -13.85
CA ALA A 170 -24.55 -7.52 -12.73
C ALA A 170 -25.76 -6.57 -12.87
N GLY A 171 -25.90 -5.87 -14.00
CA GLY A 171 -27.03 -4.98 -14.28
C GLY A 171 -26.87 -3.55 -13.73
N LEU A 172 -25.70 -3.19 -13.21
CA LEU A 172 -25.40 -1.82 -12.79
C LEU A 172 -24.94 -0.98 -13.99
N VAL A 173 -25.65 0.11 -14.26
CA VAL A 173 -25.26 1.10 -15.28
C VAL A 173 -24.32 2.12 -14.63
N ILE A 174 -23.01 1.95 -14.86
CA ILE A 174 -21.99 2.90 -14.41
C ILE A 174 -21.59 3.81 -15.56
N THR A 175 -21.79 5.11 -15.39
CA THR A 175 -21.30 6.17 -16.27
C THR A 175 -20.20 6.96 -15.57
N PRO A 176 -19.15 7.40 -16.28
CA PRO A 176 -18.20 8.37 -15.73
C PRO A 176 -18.95 9.61 -15.23
N ARG A 177 -18.48 10.21 -14.14
CA ARG A 177 -18.96 11.53 -13.71
C ARG A 177 -18.53 12.54 -14.80
N GLN A 178 -19.48 13.33 -15.30
CA GLN A 178 -19.21 14.45 -16.20
C GLN A 178 -18.49 15.58 -15.47
#